data_AF-A0A381Z9E1-F1
#
_entry.id   AF-A0A381Z9E1-F1
#
_cell.length_a   1.000
_cell.length_b   1.000
_cell.length_c   1.000
_cell.angle_alpha   90.00
_cell.angle_beta   90.00
_cell.angle_gamma   90.00
#
_symmetry.space_group_name_H-M   'P 1'
#
loop_
_entity.id
_entity.type
_entity.pdbx_description
1 polymer ?
#
loop_
_entity_poly.entity_id
_entity_poly.type
_entity_poly.pdbx_seq_one_letter_code
_entity_poly.pdbx_strand_id
1 'polypeptide(L)' 'MSIEQWDDVINTNLKGAFHCTKAVVRYMMKNKFGRIINITSIV' A
#
# COMPACT_ATOMS: atom_id res chain seq x y z
N MET A 1 5.31 8.52 21.10
CA MET A 1 5.55 7.65 19.94
C MET A 1 7.03 7.33 19.91
N SER A 2 7.40 6.07 20.09
CA SER A 2 8.80 5.66 19.93
C SER A 2 9.15 5.55 18.44
N ILE A 3 10.43 5.41 18.13
CA ILE A 3 10.88 5.21 16.75
C ILE A 3 10.33 3.90 16.17
N GLU A 4 10.25 2.86 16.99
CA GLU A 4 9.72 1.56 16.59
C GLU A 4 8.23 1.66 16.26
N GLN A 5 7.44 2.36 17.11
CA GLN A 5 6.02 2.58 16.86
C GLN A 5 5.78 3.39 15.59
N TRP A 6 6.63 4.39 15.32
CA TRP A 6 6.56 5.16 14.08
C TRP A 6 6.85 4.29 12.86
N ASP A 7 7.92 3.50 12.92
CA ASP A 7 8.32 2.61 11.83
C ASP A 7 7.26 1.56 11.55
N ASP A 8 6.63 0.98 12.57
CA ASP A 8 5.55 0.00 12.40
C ASP A 8 4.34 0.58 11.65
N VAL A 9 3.94 1.81 11.99
CA VAL A 9 2.84 2.52 11.30
C VAL A 9 3.19 2.78 9.83
N ILE A 10 4.41 3.26 9.56
CA ILE A 10 4.87 3.55 8.20
C ILE A 10 5.04 2.26 7.37
N ASN A 11 5.60 1.21 7.97
CA ASN A 11 5.79 -0.09 7.33
C ASN A 11 4.44 -0.69 6.92
N THR A 12 3.42 -0.57 7.79
CA THR A 12 2.09 -1.09 7.52
C THR A 12 1.33 -0.26 6.50
N ASN A 13 1.18 1.04 6.73
CA ASN A 13 0.24 1.88 5.98
C ASN A 13 0.81 2.39 4.66
N LEU A 14 2.11 2.65 4.59
CA LEU A 14 2.75 3.20 3.39
C LEU A 14 3.51 2.12 2.62
N LYS A 15 4.50 1.48 3.25
CA LYS A 15 5.33 0.47 2.55
C LYS A 15 4.49 -0.74 2.16
N GLY A 16 3.61 -1.22 3.05
CA GLY A 16 2.68 -2.30 2.79
C GLY A 16 1.81 -2.04 1.57
N ALA A 17 1.12 -0.89 1.53
CA ALA A 17 0.28 -0.49 0.40
C ALA A 17 1.05 -0.47 -0.94
N PHE A 18 2.28 0.07 -0.93
CA PHE A 18 3.16 0.06 -2.10
C PHE A 18 3.54 -1.36 -2.54
N HIS A 19 3.97 -2.22 -1.61
CA HIS A 19 4.38 -3.60 -1.92
C HIS A 19 3.21 -4.43 -2.47
N CYS A 20 2.03 -4.35 -1.86
CA CYS A 20 0.82 -5.01 -2.34
C CYS A 20 0.45 -4.54 -3.77
N THR A 21 0.46 -3.23 -4.00
CA THR A 21 0.20 -2.64 -5.32
C THR A 21 1.21 -3.13 -6.37
N LYS A 22 2.51 -3.07 -6.04
CA LYS A 22 3.60 -3.49 -6.93
C LYS A 22 3.50 -4.97 -7.30
N ALA A 23 3.05 -5.82 -6.38
CA ALA A 23 2.90 -7.25 -6.63
C ALA A 23 1.81 -7.55 -7.67
N VAL A 24 0.71 -6.81 -7.68
CA VAL A 24 -0.46 -7.09 -8.53
C VAL A 24 -0.51 -6.30 -9.84
N VAL A 25 0.16 -5.14 -9.91
CA VAL A 25 0.02 -4.19 -11.03
C VAL A 25 0.36 -4.81 -12.40
N ARG A 26 1.38 -5.68 -12.48
CA ARG A 26 1.76 -6.34 -13.74
C ARG A 26 0.65 -7.23 -14.29
N TYR A 27 -0.06 -7.95 -13.43
CA TYR A 27 -1.18 -8.80 -13.83
C TYR A 27 -2.39 -7.96 -14.26
N MET A 28 -2.69 -6.87 -13.54
CA MET A 28 -3.75 -5.93 -13.91
C MET A 28 -3.51 -5.30 -15.28
N MET A 29 -2.27 -4.89 -15.57
CA MET A 29 -1.88 -4.37 -16.89
C MET A 29 -2.07 -5.41 -18.00
N LYS A 30 -1.64 -6.66 -17.77
CA LYS A 30 -1.83 -7.76 -18.73
C LYS A 30 -3.32 -8.01 -19.02
N ASN A 31 -4.15 -7.96 -17.98
CA ASN A 31 -5.60 -8.16 -18.10
C ASN A 31 -6.34 -6.91 -18.60
N LYS A 32 -5.63 -5.81 -18.86
CA LYS A 32 -6.18 -4.50 -19.27
C LYS A 32 -7.28 -3.97 -18.33
N PHE A 33 -7.30 -4.45 -17.10
CA PHE A 33 -8.31 -4.12 -16.10
C PHE A 33 -7.80 -4.41 -14.69
N GLY A 34 -8.14 -3.51 -13.77
CA GLY A 34 -7.86 -3.63 -12.35
C GLY A 34 -8.21 -2.32 -11.63
N ARG A 35 -8.58 -2.40 -10.36
CA ARG A 35 -8.82 -1.24 -9.50
C ARG A 35 -8.13 -1.47 -8.18
N ILE A 36 -7.41 -0.47 -7.69
CA ILE A 36 -6.79 -0.46 -6.38
C ILE A 36 -7.45 0.68 -5.60
N ILE A 37 -8.01 0.37 -4.44
CA ILE A 37 -8.69 1.33 -3.57
C ILE A 37 -7.89 1.38 -2.27
N ASN A 38 -7.26 2.52 -2.00
CA ASN A 38 -6.59 2.78 -0.74
C ASN A 38 -7.58 3.46 0.21
N ILE A 39 -7.57 3.04 1.47
CA ILE A 39 -8.33 3.69 2.54
C ILE A 39 -7.41 4.71 3.19
N THR A 40 -7.87 5.95 3.28
CA THR A 40 -7.14 7.06 3.90
C THR A 40 -8.01 7.77 4.92
N SER A 41 -7.39 8.46 5.86
CA SER A 41 -8.02 9.37 6.81
C SER A 41 -7.56 10.81 6.55
N ILE A 42 -8.33 11.79 7.00
CA ILE A 42 -8.00 13.22 6.88
C ILE A 42 -6.88 13.62 7.86
N VAL A 43 -6.59 12.76 8.85
CA VAL A 43 -5.66 13.00 9.95
C VAL A 43 -4.91 11.73 10.30
#